data_AF-A0A9E3ILE1-F1
#
_entry.id   AF-A0A9E3ILE1-F1
#
_cell.length_a   1.000
_cell.length_b   1.000
_cell.length_c   1.000
_cell.angle_alpha   90.00
_cell.angle_beta   90.00
_cell.angle_gamma   90.00
#
_symmetry.space_group_name_H-M   'P 1'
#
loop_
_entity.id
_entity.type
_entity.pdbx_description
1 polymer ?
#
loop_
_entity_poly.entity_id
_entity_poly.type
_entity_poly.pdbx_seq_one_letter_code
_entity_poly.pdbx_strand_id
1 'polypeptide(L)' 'MSLFYRKCREVTRLVLERENRPLTVVERVAVRLHLSICLMCTRFTGQVRLMNRAMAQWKHYAEHDEPDDPGS' A
#
# COMPACT_ATOMS: atom_id res chain seq x y z
N MET A 1 17.63 -13.38 19.86
CA MET A 1 17.02 -12.96 18.57
C MET A 1 15.60 -12.43 18.80
N SER A 2 15.42 -11.20 19.35
CA SER A 2 14.08 -10.66 19.67
C SER A 2 14.01 -9.11 19.67
N LEU A 3 14.85 -8.42 18.89
CA LEU A 3 14.89 -6.94 18.88
C LEU A 3 14.20 -6.28 17.68
N PHE A 4 13.64 -7.05 16.73
CA PHE A 4 13.04 -6.50 15.49
C PHE A 4 11.50 -6.57 15.41
N TYR A 5 10.83 -7.21 16.37
CA TYR A 5 9.36 -7.34 16.35
C TYR A 5 8.62 -6.02 16.60
N ARG A 6 9.25 -5.03 17.26
CA ARG A 6 8.61 -3.75 17.59
C ARG A 6 8.52 -2.72 16.45
N LYS A 7 9.12 -2.96 15.27
CA LYS A 7 9.09 -1.98 14.16
C LYS A 7 8.61 -2.52 12.81
N CYS A 8 8.76 -3.81 12.51
CA CYS A 8 8.25 -4.36 11.25
C CYS A 8 6.71 -4.32 11.15
N ARG A 9 5.99 -4.72 12.22
CA ARG A 9 4.52 -4.72 12.27
C ARG A 9 3.93 -3.30 12.11
N GLU A 10 4.59 -2.32 12.70
CA GLU A 10 4.20 -0.91 12.61
C GLU A 10 4.37 -0.41 11.16
N VAL A 11 5.48 -0.74 10.52
CA VAL A 11 5.74 -0.37 9.12
C VAL A 11 4.77 -1.06 8.16
N THR A 12 4.49 -2.36 8.34
CA THR A 12 3.49 -3.03 7.48
C THR A 12 2.10 -2.43 7.64
N ARG A 13 1.72 -2.05 8.87
CA ARG A 13 0.49 -1.32 9.14
C ARG A 13 0.45 0.04 8.43
N LEU A 14 1.50 0.86 8.57
CA LEU A 14 1.57 2.17 7.90
C LEU A 14 1.55 2.04 6.37
N VAL A 15 2.17 1.00 5.82
CA VAL A 15 2.17 0.72 4.38
C VAL A 15 0.76 0.41 3.87
N LEU A 16 -0.03 -0.35 4.64
CA LEU A 16 -1.43 -0.61 4.31
C LEU A 16 -2.31 0.63 4.53
N GLU A 17 -2.11 1.34 5.65
CA GLU A 17 -2.86 2.55 5.96
C GLU A 17 -2.63 3.65 4.92
N ARG A 18 -1.46 3.72 4.27
CA ARG A 18 -1.18 4.68 3.20
C ARG A 18 -2.19 4.63 2.05
N GLU A 19 -2.77 3.47 1.78
CA GLU A 19 -3.77 3.30 0.72
C GLU A 19 -5.16 3.80 1.15
N ASN A 20 -5.44 3.76 2.45
CA ASN A 20 -6.72 4.18 3.00
C ASN A 20 -6.70 5.65 3.48
N ARG A 21 -5.53 6.17 3.88
CA ARG A 21 -5.35 7.53 4.38
C ARG A 21 -3.98 8.10 4.00
N PRO A 22 -3.85 9.43 3.84
CA PRO A 22 -2.54 10.05 3.77
C PRO A 22 -1.76 9.84 5.07
N LEU A 23 -0.51 9.36 4.93
CA LEU A 23 0.43 9.30 6.05
C LEU A 23 0.95 10.70 6.38
N THR A 24 1.17 10.96 7.67
CA THR A 24 1.88 12.15 8.15
C THR A 24 3.35 12.13 7.67
N VAL A 25 3.98 13.30 7.66
CA VAL A 25 5.40 13.43 7.26
C VAL A 25 6.31 12.58 8.15
N VAL A 26 6.02 12.52 9.45
CA VAL A 26 6.79 11.74 10.44
C VAL A 26 6.69 10.24 10.15
N GLU A 27 5.48 9.72 9.94
CA GLU A 27 5.26 8.31 9.59
C GLU A 27 5.98 7.92 8.30
N ARG A 28 5.98 8.82 7.31
CA ARG A 28 6.67 8.60 6.03
C ARG A 28 8.19 8.50 6.20
N VAL A 29 8.78 9.33 7.05
CA VAL A 29 10.22 9.28 7.35
C VAL A 29 10.56 8.00 8.13
N ALA A 30 9.77 7.65 9.14
CA ALA A 30 9.97 6.43 9.93
C ALA A 30 9.93 5.16 9.07
N VAL A 31 8.96 5.07 8.14
CA VAL A 31 8.89 3.95 7.19
C VAL A 31 10.13 3.91 6.30
N ARG A 32 10.55 5.04 5.72
CA ARG A 32 11.73 5.08 4.84
C ARG A 32 13.01 4.61 5.53
N LEU A 33 13.25 5.07 6.76
CA LEU A 33 14.40 4.64 7.57
C LEU A 33 14.36 3.15 7.89
N HIS A 34 13.17 2.58 8.09
CA HIS A 34 13.05 1.15 8.33
C HIS A 34 13.27 0.32 7.06
N LEU A 35 12.78 0.78 5.91
CA LEU A 35 12.98 0.09 4.63
C LEU A 35 14.46 0.06 4.21
N SER A 36 15.27 1.05 4.61
CA SER A 36 16.72 1.02 4.34
C SER A 36 17.47 -0.04 5.14
N ILE A 37 16.94 -0.50 6.28
CA ILE A 37 17.60 -1.49 7.13
C ILE A 37 16.94 -2.88 7.09
N CYS A 38 15.69 -2.98 6.64
CA CYS A 38 14.92 -4.23 6.65
C CYS A 38 14.51 -4.65 5.23
N LEU A 39 15.20 -5.66 4.69
CA LEU A 39 14.92 -6.22 3.36
C LEU A 39 13.52 -6.84 3.25
N MET A 40 13.03 -7.46 4.34
CA MET A 40 11.70 -8.07 4.36
C MET A 40 10.60 -7.03 4.17
N CYS A 41 10.66 -5.92 4.90
CA CYS A 41 9.70 -4.83 4.74
C CYS A 41 9.81 -4.18 3.35
N THR A 42 11.02 -4.07 2.79
CA THR A 42 11.21 -3.58 1.41
C THR A 42 10.50 -4.46 0.39
N ARG A 43 10.64 -5.79 0.48
CA ARG A 43 9.91 -6.72 -0.39
C ARG A 43 8.40 -6.63 -0.20
N PHE A 44 7.93 -6.59 1.05
CA PHE A 44 6.51 -6.44 1.37
C PHE A 44 5.91 -5.18 0.73
N THR A 45 6.61 -4.03 0.81
CA THR A 45 6.11 -2.81 0.17
C THR A 45 6.00 -2.92 -1.34
N GLY A 46 6.88 -3.70 -1.99
CA GLY A 46 6.77 -4.01 -3.42
C GLY A 46 5.53 -4.83 -3.74
N GLN A 47 5.22 -5.85 -2.92
CA GLN A 47 4.03 -6.68 -3.08
C GLN A 47 2.74 -5.87 -2.93
N VAL A 48 2.64 -5.02 -1.90
CA VAL A 48 1.46 -4.16 -1.70
C VAL A 48 1.27 -3.21 -2.88
N ARG A 49 2.35 -2.57 -3.39
CA ARG A 49 2.25 -1.68 -4.57
C ARG A 49 1.78 -2.41 -5.82
N LEU A 50 2.22 -3.66 -6.03
CA LEU A 50 1.76 -4.46 -7.16
C LEU A 50 0.26 -4.73 -7.05
N MET A 51 -0.21 -5.13 -5.86
CA MET A 51 -1.62 -5.39 -5.60
C MET A 51 -2.48 -4.13 -5.86
N ASN A 52 -2.04 -2.96 -5.37
CA ASN A 52 -2.78 -1.71 -5.58
C ASN A 52 -2.84 -1.29 -7.05
N ARG A 53 -1.76 -1.48 -7.81
CA ARG A 53 -1.76 -1.19 -9.25
C ARG A 53 -2.74 -2.08 -10.02
N ALA A 54 -2.77 -3.38 -9.70
CA ALA A 54 -3.71 -4.30 -10.33
C ALA A 54 -5.17 -3.93 -10.00
N MET A 55 -5.46 -3.59 -8.73
CA MET A 55 -6.80 -3.14 -8.33
C MET A 55 -7.20 -1.81 -8.96
N ALA A 56 -6.27 -0.86 -9.07
CA ALA A 56 -6.52 0.43 -9.72
C ALA A 56 -6.86 0.24 -11.21
N GLN A 57 -6.14 -0.65 -11.89
CA GLN A 57 -6.43 -0.99 -13.28
C GLN A 57 -7.82 -1.64 -13.43
N TRP A 58 -8.21 -2.53 -12.51
CA TRP A 58 -9.55 -3.14 -12.50
C TRP A 58 -10.68 -2.12 -12.34
N LYS A 59 -10.53 -1.14 -11.44
CA LYS A 59 -11.54 -0.06 -11.28
C LYS A 59 -11.75 0.73 -12.56
N HIS A 60 -10.66 1.02 -13.28
CA HIS A 60 -10.73 1.72 -14.56
C HIS A 60 -11.44 0.90 -15.67
N TYR A 61 -11.42 -0.43 -15.59
CA TYR A 61 -12.22 -1.27 -16.50
C TYR A 61 -13.71 -1.23 -16.12
N ALA A 62 -14.04 -1.32 -14.83
CA ALA A 62 -15.44 -1.31 -14.36
C ALA A 62 -16.19 0.00 -14.69
N GLU A 63 -15.49 1.15 -14.72
CA GLU A 63 -16.07 2.44 -15.12
C GLU A 63 -16.21 2.59 -16.65
N HIS A 64 -15.54 1.76 -17.45
CA HIS A 64 -15.57 1.81 -18.92
C HIS A 64 -16.45 0.72 -19.56
N ASP A 65 -16.90 -0.26 -18.77
CA ASP A 65 -17.86 -1.30 -19.16
C ASP A 65 -19.28 -1.03 -18.63
N GLU A 66 -19.64 0.22 -18.32
CA GLU A 66 -21.05 0.59 -18.21
C GLU A 66 -21.60 0.65 -19.65
N PRO A 67 -22.41 -0.33 -20.11
CA PRO A 67 -23.09 -0.18 -21.37
C PRO A 67 -23.99 1.05 -21.25
N ASP A 68 -23.85 1.95 -22.22
CA ASP A 68 -24.83 3.00 -22.51
C ASP A 68 -26.22 2.35 -22.47
N ASP A 69 -26.98 2.57 -21.40
CA ASP A 69 -28.40 2.23 -21.32
C ASP A 69 -29.18 3.51 -21.65
N PRO A 70 -29.55 3.73 -22.92
CA PRO A 70 -30.54 4.72 -23.25
C PRO A 70 -31.93 4.12 -22.97
N GLY A 71 -32.31 4.00 -21.69
CA GLY A 71 -33.72 3.94 -21.31
C GLY A 71 -34.09 3.03 -20.15
N SER A 72 -34.41 3.67 -19.00
CA SER A 72 -35.71 3.55 -18.31
C SER A 72 -35.89 4.67 -17.29
#